data_AF-A0A7X3XJQ1-F1
#
_entry.id   AF-A0A7X3XJQ1-F1
#
_cell.length_a   1.000
_cell.length_b   1.000
_cell.length_c   1.000
_cell.angle_alpha   90.00
_cell.angle_beta   90.00
_cell.angle_gamma   90.00
#
_symmetry.space_group_name_H-M   'P 1'
#
loop_
_entity.id
_entity.type
_entity.pdbx_description
1 polymer ?
#
loop_
_entity_poly.entity_id
_entity_poly.type
_entity_poly.pdbx_seq_one_letter_code
_entity_poly.pdbx_strand_id
1 'polypeptide(L)'
;MNISDILTTLESQGIISQNCFQASDQIRGSYRNDAHHMNPQVAKINFPELAKKNIHNLAVIEREFWATDFDNGKVMPIQPKYWDINPDGTIPVNLRGGF
;
A
#
# COMPACT_ATOMS: atom_id res chain seq x y z
N MET A 1 -5.94 -14.87 14.22
CA MET A 1 -6.26 -13.43 14.16
C MET A 1 -6.77 -13.16 12.76
N ASN A 2 -7.98 -12.62 12.60
CA ASN A 2 -8.53 -12.30 11.28
C ASN A 2 -7.77 -11.06 10.73
N ILE A 3 -7.57 -10.99 9.42
CA ILE A 3 -6.97 -9.81 8.77
C ILE A 3 -7.77 -8.54 9.10
N SER A 4 -9.09 -8.65 9.22
CA SER A 4 -9.95 -7.53 9.65
C SER A 4 -9.59 -7.03 11.06
N ASP A 5 -9.33 -7.94 12.01
CA ASP A 5 -8.96 -7.57 13.38
C ASP A 5 -7.61 -6.84 13.41
N ILE A 6 -6.68 -7.26 12.55
CA ILE A 6 -5.38 -6.61 12.39
C ILE A 6 -5.57 -5.19 11.87
N LEU A 7 -6.33 -4.99 10.80
CA LEU A 7 -6.56 -3.67 10.21
C LEU A 7 -7.24 -2.71 11.22
N THR A 8 -8.26 -3.19 11.94
CA THR A 8 -8.94 -2.41 12.98
C THR A 8 -7.99 -2.04 14.11
N THR A 9 -7.10 -2.95 14.51
CA THR A 9 -6.13 -2.68 15.56
C THR A 9 -5.11 -1.63 15.10
N LEU A 10 -4.58 -1.75 13.89
CA LEU A 10 -3.60 -0.79 13.34
C LEU A 10 -4.18 0.61 13.20
N GLU A 11 -5.42 0.72 12.72
CA GLU A 11 -6.10 2.01 12.60
C GLU A 11 -6.42 2.60 13.98
N SER A 12 -6.97 1.82 14.91
CA SER A 12 -7.33 2.33 16.26
C SER A 12 -6.11 2.75 17.07
N GLN A 13 -4.92 2.19 16.77
CA GLN A 13 -3.63 2.61 17.34
C GLN A 13 -3.01 3.81 16.60
N GLY A 14 -3.63 4.31 15.54
CA GLY A 14 -3.11 5.41 14.71
C GLY A 14 -1.85 5.04 13.92
N ILE A 15 -1.59 3.75 13.72
CA ILE A 15 -0.43 3.26 12.94
C ILE A 15 -0.67 3.44 11.44
N ILE A 16 -1.93 3.30 11.01
CA ILE A 16 -2.36 3.55 9.63
C ILE A 16 -3.54 4.53 9.63
N SER A 17 -3.64 5.34 8.57
CA SER A 17 -4.80 6.19 8.34
C SER A 17 -6.07 5.40 7.99
N GLN A 18 -7.23 6.03 8.19
CA GLN A 18 -8.54 5.52 7.74
C GLN A 18 -8.54 5.18 6.24
N ASN A 19 -7.85 5.97 5.42
CA ASN A 19 -7.74 5.75 3.97
C ASN A 19 -6.94 4.47 3.68
N CYS A 20 -5.82 4.26 4.38
CA CYS A 20 -5.03 3.04 4.25
C CYS A 20 -5.82 1.81 4.74
N PHE A 21 -6.58 1.93 5.82
CA PHE A 21 -7.51 0.88 6.28
C PHE A 21 -8.51 0.50 5.18
N GLN A 22 -9.22 1.48 4.62
CA GLN A 22 -10.25 1.24 3.60
C GLN A 22 -9.67 0.63 2.33
N ALA A 23 -8.52 1.13 1.84
CA ALA A 23 -7.85 0.57 0.68
C ALA A 23 -7.41 -0.89 0.91
N SER A 24 -6.90 -1.19 2.10
CA SER A 24 -6.49 -2.54 2.50
C SER A 24 -7.67 -3.50 2.59
N ASP A 25 -8.78 -3.05 3.19
CA ASP A 25 -10.01 -3.83 3.30
C ASP A 25 -10.60 -4.15 1.91
N GLN A 26 -10.60 -3.17 1.00
CA GLN A 26 -11.05 -3.36 -0.37
C GLN A 26 -10.19 -4.34 -1.17
N ILE A 27 -8.85 -4.32 -1.01
CA ILE A 27 -7.98 -5.32 -1.62
C ILE A 27 -8.25 -6.70 -1.02
N ARG A 28 -8.46 -6.82 0.30
CA ARG A 28 -8.84 -8.10 0.91
C ARG A 28 -10.13 -8.66 0.29
N GLY A 29 -11.11 -7.79 0.08
CA GLY A 29 -12.39 -8.11 -0.54
C GLY A 29 -12.34 -8.34 -2.06
N SER A 30 -11.18 -8.24 -2.71
CA SER A 30 -11.03 -8.30 -4.17
C SER A 30 -11.03 -9.71 -4.75
N TYR A 31 -11.86 -10.61 -4.20
CA TYR A 31 -11.99 -12.00 -4.67
C TYR A 31 -10.67 -12.79 -4.68
N ARG A 32 -9.68 -12.39 -3.87
CA ARG A 32 -8.36 -13.04 -3.80
C ARG A 32 -8.50 -14.55 -3.60
N ASN A 33 -9.32 -14.97 -2.65
CA ASN A 33 -9.52 -16.39 -2.34
C ASN A 33 -10.24 -17.12 -3.47
N ASP A 34 -11.18 -16.45 -4.15
CA ASP A 34 -11.88 -17.05 -5.28
C ASP A 34 -10.96 -17.24 -6.48
N ALA A 35 -10.16 -16.23 -6.81
CA ALA A 35 -9.14 -16.30 -7.84
C ALA A 35 -8.07 -17.35 -7.50
N HIS A 36 -7.62 -17.41 -6.25
CA HIS A 36 -6.60 -18.38 -5.81
C HIS A 36 -7.08 -19.84 -5.91
N HIS A 37 -8.35 -20.11 -5.56
CA HIS A 37 -8.93 -21.45 -5.63
C HIS A 37 -9.65 -21.74 -6.95
N MET A 38 -9.64 -20.81 -7.90
CA MET A 38 -10.37 -20.92 -9.18
C MET A 38 -11.85 -21.28 -8.99
N ASN A 39 -12.50 -20.65 -8.00
CA ASN A 39 -13.91 -20.88 -7.74
C ASN A 39 -14.77 -20.50 -8.97
N PRO A 40 -15.90 -21.17 -9.23
CA PRO A 40 -16.70 -20.94 -10.45
C PRO A 40 -17.14 -19.49 -10.68
N GLN A 41 -17.26 -18.70 -9.61
CA GLN A 41 -17.60 -17.29 -9.67
C GLN A 41 -16.52 -16.40 -10.32
N VAL A 42 -15.28 -16.88 -10.41
CA VAL A 42 -14.17 -16.19 -11.07
C VAL A 42 -14.49 -15.85 -12.53
N ALA A 43 -15.19 -16.74 -13.24
CA ALA A 43 -15.58 -16.51 -14.64
C ALA A 43 -16.51 -15.30 -14.85
N LYS A 44 -17.14 -14.80 -13.77
CA LYS A 44 -18.04 -13.64 -13.81
C LYS A 44 -17.35 -12.34 -13.42
N ILE A 45 -16.09 -12.40 -13.00
CA ILE A 45 -15.33 -11.23 -12.54
C ILE A 45 -14.85 -10.42 -13.74
N ASN A 46 -15.14 -9.12 -13.73
CA ASN A 46 -14.50 -8.17 -14.66
C ASN A 46 -13.08 -7.86 -14.15
N PHE A 47 -12.12 -8.68 -14.56
CA PHE A 47 -10.72 -8.55 -14.13
C PHE A 47 -10.07 -7.22 -14.47
N PRO A 48 -10.25 -6.64 -15.67
CA PRO A 48 -9.71 -5.31 -15.97
C PRO A 48 -10.12 -4.24 -14.95
N GLU A 49 -11.41 -4.15 -14.62
CA GLU A 49 -11.90 -3.16 -13.64
C GLU A 49 -11.43 -3.49 -12.22
N LEU A 50 -11.41 -4.77 -11.84
CA LEU A 50 -10.90 -5.20 -10.54
C LEU A 50 -9.40 -4.88 -10.39
N ALA A 51 -8.60 -5.13 -11.43
CA ALA A 51 -7.18 -4.84 -11.45
C ALA A 51 -6.92 -3.34 -11.34
N LYS A 52 -7.66 -2.51 -12.10
CA LYS A 52 -7.57 -1.05 -12.01
C LYS A 52 -7.87 -0.56 -10.59
N LYS A 53 -8.96 -1.04 -9.98
CA LYS A 53 -9.31 -0.70 -8.59
C LYS A 53 -8.22 -1.13 -7.61
N ASN A 54 -7.69 -2.34 -7.75
CA ASN A 54 -6.64 -2.85 -6.88
C ASN A 54 -5.33 -2.07 -7.02
N ILE A 55 -4.95 -1.65 -8.22
CA ILE A 55 -3.78 -0.77 -8.45
C ILE A 55 -3.97 0.57 -7.75
N HIS A 56 -5.16 1.19 -7.86
CA HIS A 56 -5.45 2.42 -7.14
C HIS A 56 -5.37 2.25 -5.62
N ASN A 57 -5.97 1.20 -5.09
CA ASN A 57 -5.89 0.90 -3.66
C ASN A 57 -4.45 0.61 -3.20
N LEU A 58 -3.67 -0.09 -4.02
CA LEU A 58 -2.27 -0.35 -3.72
C LEU A 58 -1.47 0.95 -3.68
N ALA A 59 -1.70 1.88 -4.61
CA ALA A 59 -1.06 3.19 -4.60
C ALA A 59 -1.42 4.00 -3.34
N VAL A 60 -2.64 3.90 -2.83
CA VAL A 60 -3.03 4.54 -1.55
C VAL A 60 -2.25 3.95 -0.38
N ILE A 61 -2.15 2.62 -0.31
CA ILE A 61 -1.40 1.92 0.74
C ILE A 61 0.09 2.27 0.65
N GLU A 62 0.70 2.18 -0.54
CA GLU A 62 2.11 2.49 -0.74
C GLU A 62 2.42 3.95 -0.38
N ARG A 63 1.54 4.88 -0.72
CA ARG A 63 1.71 6.29 -0.37
C ARG A 63 1.74 6.53 1.14
N GLU A 64 0.98 5.76 1.94
CA GLU A 64 0.99 5.90 3.41
C GLU A 64 2.39 5.69 4.00
N PHE A 65 3.16 4.74 3.44
CA PHE A 65 4.45 4.32 3.98
C PHE A 65 5.65 4.95 3.25
N TRP A 66 5.52 5.13 1.94
CA TRP A 66 6.63 5.46 1.04
C TRP A 66 6.49 6.82 0.38
N ALA A 67 5.46 7.60 0.70
CA ALA A 67 5.39 8.98 0.22
C ALA A 67 6.59 9.78 0.70
N THR A 68 7.06 10.63 -0.19
CA THR A 68 8.09 11.62 0.07
C THR A 68 7.58 12.98 -0.35
N ASP A 69 8.04 14.00 0.35
CA ASP A 69 7.99 15.39 -0.08
C ASP A 69 9.40 15.87 -0.44
N PHE A 70 9.50 17.08 -0.99
CA PHE A 70 10.76 17.68 -1.39
C PHE A 70 10.91 19.08 -0.78
N ASP A 71 11.99 19.29 -0.03
CA ASP A 71 12.34 20.59 0.53
C ASP A 71 13.77 20.96 0.17
N ASN A 72 13.96 22.02 -0.62
CA ASN A 72 15.28 22.53 -1.02
C ASN A 72 16.23 21.44 -1.58
N GLY A 73 15.70 20.54 -2.42
CA GLY A 73 16.46 19.43 -3.01
C GLY A 73 16.67 18.22 -2.09
N LYS A 74 16.12 18.24 -0.87
CA LYS A 74 16.12 17.12 0.07
C LYS A 74 14.85 16.30 -0.08
N VAL A 75 14.98 14.99 0.01
CA VAL A 75 13.86 14.06 0.12
C VAL A 75 13.39 14.04 1.57
N MET A 76 12.10 14.27 1.79
CA MET A 76 11.48 14.28 3.11
C MET A 76 10.45 13.14 3.20
N PRO A 77 10.83 11.95 3.69
CA PRO A 77 9.89 10.86 3.85
C PRO A 77 8.75 11.23 4.81
N ILE A 78 7.51 10.90 4.43
CA ILE A 78 6.34 11.12 5.30
C ILE A 78 6.38 10.18 6.52
N GLN A 79 6.97 8.99 6.38
CA GLN A 79 7.19 8.03 7.48
C GLN A 79 8.68 7.67 7.62
N PRO A 80 9.53 8.56 8.17
CA PRO A 80 10.98 8.35 8.22
C PRO A 80 11.42 7.04 8.90
N LYS A 81 10.62 6.52 9.84
CA LYS A 81 10.89 5.27 10.57
C LYS A 81 10.97 4.01 9.71
N TYR A 82 10.46 4.05 8.47
CA TYR A 82 10.52 2.93 7.53
C TYR A 82 11.63 3.08 6.48
N TRP A 83 12.43 4.14 6.58
CA TRP A 83 13.50 4.45 5.63
C TRP A 83 14.87 4.22 6.26
N ASP A 84 15.81 3.72 5.45
CA ASP A 84 17.21 3.54 5.84
C ASP A 84 17.95 4.89 5.82
N ILE A 85 17.74 5.71 6.84
CA ILE A 85 18.39 7.02 6.99
C ILE A 85 19.76 6.84 7.64
N ASN A 86 20.82 7.23 6.94
CA ASN A 86 22.20 7.17 7.43
C ASN A 86 22.46 8.20 8.56
N PRO A 87 23.50 8.02 9.39
CA PRO A 87 23.85 8.98 10.43
C PRO A 87 24.17 10.39 9.93
N ASP A 88 24.54 10.54 8.66
CA ASP A 88 24.80 11.82 7.99
C ASP A 88 23.53 12.48 7.41
N GLY A 89 22.36 11.86 7.61
CA GLY A 89 21.07 12.34 7.12
C GLY A 89 20.77 11.99 5.65
N THR A 90 21.62 11.18 5.00
CA THR A 90 21.38 10.73 3.62
C THR A 90 20.47 9.51 3.57
N ILE A 91 19.80 9.32 2.42
CA ILE A 91 18.95 8.16 2.13
C ILE A 91 19.46 7.52 0.83
N PRO A 92 19.70 6.20 0.78
CA PRO A 92 20.03 5.52 -0.46
C PRO A 92 18.80 5.48 -1.37
N VAL A 93 18.91 6.08 -2.56
CA VAL A 93 17.82 6.10 -3.54
C VAL A 93 18.27 5.36 -4.80
N ASN A 94 17.55 4.30 -5.17
CA ASN A 94 17.76 3.61 -6.44
C ASN A 94 16.93 4.27 -7.53
N LEU A 95 17.55 5.16 -8.30
CA LEU A 95 16.93 5.69 -9.50
C LEU A 95 16.86 4.58 -10.55
N ARG A 96 15.66 4.23 -11.00
CA ARG A 96 15.49 3.41 -12.21
C ARG A 96 15.79 4.29 -13.43
N GLY A 97 17.07 4.55 -13.67
CA GLY A 97 17.55 5.16 -14.90
C GLY A 97 17.64 4.11 -15.98
N GLY A 98 16.65 4.07 -16.88
CA GLY A 98 16.86 3.47 -18.19
C GLY A 98 17.82 4.36 -18.96
N PHE A 99 19.05 3.90 -19.14
CA PHE A 99 19.92 4.36 -20.23
C PHE A 99 19.65 3.49 -21.45
#